data_AF-A0AAN6D2J9-F1
#
_entry.id   AF-A0AAN6D2J9-F1
#
_cell.length_a   1.000
_cell.length_b   1.000
_cell.length_c   1.000
_cell.angle_alpha   90.00
_cell.angle_beta   90.00
_cell.angle_gamma   90.00
#
_symmetry.space_group_name_H-M   'P 1'
#
loop_
_entity.id
_entity.type
_entity.pdbx_description
1 polymer ?
#
loop_
_entity_poly.entity_id
_entity_poly.type
_entity_poly.pdbx_seq_one_letter_code
_entity_poly.pdbx_strand_id
1 'polypeptide(L)'
;MAAYASQTVPQLRELLKQRGLPTNGVKADLIARLEESDKIEAQLDAGDDSGTGKDESAPEQEPQPAETKPEEPKQEAVVENAAADAERPPQTATATDSKETPDTAKEEKKNLNPEELKQAAIELLNKKIARARKFGNEEDIAPLEASLKRIHKFGISLDSALARDLGFRQEKPRQPQGLKNGKKKWRK
;
A
#
# COMPACT_ATOMS: atom_id res chain seq x y z
N MET A 1 29.27 18.21 -6.71
CA MET A 1 28.33 18.03 -5.58
C MET A 1 27.08 17.38 -6.16
N ALA A 2 26.62 16.24 -5.65
CA ALA A 2 25.47 15.52 -6.21
C ALA A 2 24.21 16.40 -6.08
N ALA A 3 23.80 17.07 -7.16
CA ALA A 3 22.72 18.07 -7.18
C ALA A 3 21.38 17.48 -6.69
N TYR A 4 21.22 16.17 -6.82
CA TYR A 4 20.02 15.43 -6.47
C TYR A 4 20.03 14.82 -5.06
N ALA A 5 21.17 14.81 -4.36
CA ALA A 5 21.28 14.18 -3.04
C ALA A 5 20.41 14.87 -1.96
N SER A 6 20.23 16.19 -2.08
CA SER A 6 19.40 17.01 -1.19
C SER A 6 17.89 16.83 -1.42
N GLN A 7 17.48 16.20 -2.52
CA GLN A 7 16.07 15.98 -2.82
C GLN A 7 15.53 14.73 -2.12
N THR A 8 14.23 14.74 -1.86
CA THR A 8 13.52 13.59 -1.28
C THR A 8 13.14 12.60 -2.39
N VAL A 9 12.93 11.33 -2.03
CA VAL A 9 12.48 10.28 -2.97
C VAL A 9 11.25 10.68 -3.80
N PRO A 10 10.17 11.29 -3.24
CA PRO A 10 9.05 11.72 -4.07
C PRO A 10 9.44 12.79 -5.10
N GLN A 11 10.31 13.74 -4.75
CA GLN A 11 10.81 14.76 -5.68
C GLN A 11 11.64 14.15 -6.81
N LEU A 12 12.56 13.24 -6.47
CA LEU A 12 13.37 12.52 -7.46
C LEU A 12 12.51 11.70 -8.43
N ARG A 13 11.46 11.04 -7.93
CA ARG A 13 10.51 10.32 -8.79
C ARG A 13 9.76 11.26 -9.71
N GLU A 14 9.37 12.43 -9.22
CA GLU A 14 8.66 13.40 -10.06
C GLU A 14 9.54 13.90 -11.21
N LEU A 15 10.82 14.21 -10.94
CA LEU A 15 11.79 14.56 -11.99
C LEU A 15 11.99 13.42 -12.99
N LEU A 16 12.10 12.18 -12.52
CA LEU A 16 12.23 11.02 -13.41
C LEU A 16 10.98 10.83 -14.28
N LYS A 17 9.76 11.02 -13.75
CA LYS A 17 8.53 10.96 -14.54
C LYS A 17 8.49 12.06 -15.61
N GLN A 18 8.85 13.29 -15.24
CA GLN A 18 8.87 14.41 -16.17
C GLN A 18 9.80 14.17 -17.36
N ARG A 19 10.91 13.45 -17.13
CA ARG A 19 11.86 13.04 -18.18
C ARG A 19 11.53 11.70 -18.85
N GLY A 20 10.44 11.03 -18.45
CA GLY A 20 10.05 9.73 -18.99
C GLY A 20 10.95 8.55 -18.55
N LEU A 21 11.77 8.72 -17.50
CA LEU A 21 12.64 7.67 -16.98
C LEU A 21 11.95 6.81 -15.91
N PRO A 22 12.37 5.55 -15.73
CA PRO A 22 11.79 4.65 -14.73
C PRO A 22 12.01 5.17 -13.30
N THR A 23 10.94 5.13 -12.49
CA THR A 23 10.86 5.67 -11.12
C THR A 23 11.03 4.63 -10.02
N ASN A 24 11.37 3.41 -10.41
CA ASN A 24 11.62 2.28 -9.53
C ASN A 24 13.08 2.26 -9.06
N GLY A 25 13.30 1.85 -7.80
CA GLY A 25 14.63 1.73 -7.19
C GLY A 25 14.76 2.39 -5.82
N VAL A 26 15.95 2.28 -5.23
CA VAL A 26 16.32 3.00 -4.01
C VAL A 26 16.75 4.43 -4.33
N LYS A 27 16.83 5.31 -3.32
CA LYS A 27 17.18 6.74 -3.53
C LYS A 27 18.47 6.93 -4.35
N ALA A 28 19.48 6.08 -4.12
CA ALA A 28 20.74 6.11 -4.86
C ALA A 28 20.54 5.85 -6.37
N ASP A 29 19.73 4.85 -6.74
CA ASP A 29 19.44 4.51 -8.13
C ASP A 29 18.70 5.64 -8.86
N LEU A 30 17.76 6.29 -8.15
CA LEU A 30 17.02 7.42 -8.71
C LEU A 30 17.94 8.61 -9.00
N ILE A 31 18.90 8.87 -8.10
CA ILE A 31 19.91 9.92 -8.28
C ILE A 31 20.82 9.57 -9.46
N ALA A 32 21.39 8.36 -9.47
CA ALA A 32 22.31 7.93 -10.53
C ALA A 32 21.66 8.04 -11.92
N ARG A 33 20.38 7.68 -12.03
CA ARG A 33 19.62 7.77 -13.29
C ARG A 33 19.39 9.21 -13.76
N LEU A 34 19.13 10.14 -12.84
CA LEU A 34 19.03 11.57 -13.17
C LEU A 34 20.39 12.14 -13.60
N GLU A 35 21.45 11.79 -12.88
CA GLU A 35 22.82 12.23 -13.21
C GLU A 35 23.31 11.69 -14.55
N GLU A 36 22.99 10.44 -14.88
CA GLU A 36 23.33 9.84 -16.17
C GLU A 36 22.55 10.50 -17.31
N SER A 37 21.25 10.77 -17.11
CA SER A 37 20.44 11.53 -18.06
C SER A 37 21.02 12.92 -18.34
N ASP A 38 21.38 13.69 -17.31
CA ASP A 38 21.99 15.02 -17.47
C ASP A 38 23.34 14.95 -18.18
N LYS A 39 24.13 13.91 -17.86
CA LYS A 39 25.45 13.72 -18.48
C LYS A 39 25.32 13.41 -19.97
N ILE A 40 24.33 12.61 -20.36
CA ILE A 40 24.03 12.32 -21.76
C ILE A 40 23.57 13.61 -22.46
N GLU A 41 22.64 14.37 -21.88
CA GLU A 41 22.18 15.64 -22.45
C GLU A 41 23.33 16.64 -22.62
N ALA A 42 24.20 16.78 -21.63
CA ALA A 42 25.36 17.66 -21.71
C ALA A 42 26.40 17.21 -22.75
N GLN A 43 26.48 15.91 -23.04
CA GLN A 43 27.35 15.38 -24.11
C GLN A 43 26.75 15.61 -25.50
N LEU A 44 25.43 15.53 -25.64
CA LEU A 44 24.72 15.78 -26.90
C LEU A 44 24.72 17.28 -27.29
N ASP A 45 24.76 18.18 -26.32
CA ASP A 45 24.79 19.64 -26.58
C ASP A 45 26.21 20.16 -26.92
N ALA A 46 27.27 19.38 -26.63
CA ALA A 46 28.66 19.81 -26.75
C ALA A 46 29.42 19.26 -27.98
N GLY A 47 28.78 18.48 -28.86
CA GLY A 47 29.47 17.88 -30.02
C GLY A 47 28.59 17.59 -31.24
N ASP A 48 28.92 18.26 -32.35
CA ASP A 48 28.80 17.81 -33.75
C ASP A 48 27.35 17.65 -34.29
N ASP A 49 26.83 18.44 -35.23
CA ASP A 49 27.33 18.76 -36.59
C ASP A 49 28.18 17.67 -37.27
N SER A 50 27.69 16.42 -37.33
CA SER A 50 27.81 15.54 -38.51
C SER A 50 27.25 14.13 -38.25
N GLY A 51 26.40 13.65 -39.17
CA GLY A 51 26.56 12.28 -39.67
C GLY A 51 25.70 11.12 -39.11
N THR A 52 24.39 11.17 -39.41
CA THR A 52 23.54 10.10 -39.99
C THR A 52 23.86 8.59 -39.81
N GLY A 53 22.81 7.83 -39.45
CA GLY A 53 22.64 6.39 -39.74
C GLY A 53 21.35 5.85 -39.11
N LYS A 54 20.16 6.15 -39.64
CA LYS A 54 19.44 5.37 -40.68
C LYS A 54 19.00 3.98 -40.19
N ASP A 55 17.75 3.88 -39.72
CA ASP A 55 16.89 2.76 -40.12
C ASP A 55 15.56 3.34 -40.58
N GLU A 56 15.49 3.44 -41.90
CA GLU A 56 14.34 3.75 -42.70
C GLU A 56 13.74 2.38 -43.08
N SER A 57 12.52 2.10 -42.64
CA SER A 57 11.68 1.06 -43.23
C SER A 57 10.23 1.54 -43.22
N ALA A 58 9.97 2.47 -44.13
CA ALA A 58 8.65 2.60 -44.75
C ALA A 58 8.53 1.55 -45.87
N PRO A 59 7.34 0.98 -46.04
CA PRO A 59 6.80 0.91 -47.38
C PRO A 59 5.51 1.75 -47.43
N GLU A 60 5.61 2.83 -48.20
CA GLU A 60 4.49 3.55 -48.81
C GLU A 60 3.66 2.59 -49.68
N GLN A 61 2.36 2.57 -49.45
CA GLN A 61 1.34 2.30 -50.47
C GLN A 61 0.31 3.42 -50.40
N GLU A 62 0.50 4.45 -51.23
CA GLU A 62 -0.56 5.34 -51.72
C GLU A 62 -1.30 4.67 -52.89
N PRO A 63 -2.41 5.24 -53.41
CA PRO A 63 -3.51 5.94 -52.73
C PRO A 63 -4.87 5.38 -53.24
N GLN A 64 -6.01 5.77 -52.67
CA GLN A 64 -7.10 6.40 -53.46
C GLN A 64 -8.17 7.03 -52.55
N PRO A 65 -8.77 8.15 -52.99
CA PRO A 65 -9.48 9.12 -52.15
C PRO A 65 -10.99 9.15 -52.41
N ALA A 66 -11.78 9.41 -51.35
CA ALA A 66 -13.15 9.95 -51.32
C ALA A 66 -13.77 9.50 -49.98
N GLU A 67 -14.51 10.26 -49.18
CA GLU A 67 -15.08 11.61 -49.28
C GLU A 67 -15.62 11.94 -47.87
N THR A 68 -15.53 13.22 -47.50
CA THR A 68 -16.51 13.97 -46.69
C THR A 68 -16.95 13.53 -45.27
N LYS A 69 -16.42 14.26 -44.28
CA LYS A 69 -17.06 14.82 -43.05
C LYS A 69 -18.48 15.41 -43.36
N PRO A 70 -19.43 15.69 -42.42
CA PRO A 70 -19.28 15.89 -40.95
C PRO A 70 -20.48 15.43 -40.06
N GLU A 71 -20.46 15.86 -38.78
CA GLU A 71 -21.55 15.88 -37.76
C GLU A 71 -21.87 14.58 -37.01
N GLU A 72 -22.14 14.53 -35.70
CA GLU A 72 -22.06 15.44 -34.54
C GLU A 72 -22.38 14.56 -33.28
N PRO A 73 -22.31 15.04 -32.02
CA PRO A 73 -21.71 14.34 -30.90
C PRO A 73 -22.72 14.11 -29.77
N LYS A 74 -22.38 13.29 -28.77
CA LYS A 74 -22.82 13.51 -27.37
C LYS A 74 -22.19 12.46 -26.45
N GLN A 75 -21.20 12.88 -25.67
CA GLN A 75 -21.35 13.32 -24.27
C GLN A 75 -21.32 12.13 -23.29
N GLU A 76 -20.15 11.90 -22.69
CA GLU A 76 -20.11 11.72 -21.25
C GLU A 76 -19.32 12.91 -20.68
N ALA A 77 -20.07 13.78 -20.03
CA ALA A 77 -19.58 14.94 -19.33
C ALA A 77 -19.36 14.54 -17.86
N VAL A 78 -18.27 15.06 -17.29
CA VAL A 78 -18.09 15.59 -15.91
C VAL A 78 -18.58 14.71 -14.73
N VAL A 79 -17.86 14.49 -13.64
CA VAL A 79 -17.20 15.48 -12.78
C VAL A 79 -16.17 14.77 -11.89
N GLU A 80 -14.93 15.21 -12.04
CA GLU A 80 -13.89 15.20 -11.02
C GLU A 80 -14.31 16.14 -9.89
N ASN A 81 -14.53 15.62 -8.69
CA ASN A 81 -14.68 16.46 -7.50
C ASN A 81 -13.30 16.59 -6.84
N ALA A 82 -12.64 17.71 -7.17
CA ALA A 82 -11.49 18.21 -6.47
C ALA A 82 -11.92 19.04 -5.25
N ALA A 83 -11.09 18.98 -4.20
CA ALA A 83 -11.03 19.91 -3.07
C ALA A 83 -12.22 19.83 -2.09
N ALA A 84 -12.11 20.04 -0.78
CA ALA A 84 -11.07 20.54 0.10
C ALA A 84 -11.48 20.08 1.51
N ASP A 85 -10.55 19.79 2.42
CA ASP A 85 -10.79 20.13 3.84
C ASP A 85 -9.47 20.11 4.61
N ALA A 86 -8.85 21.28 4.68
CA ALA A 86 -7.82 21.59 5.64
C ALA A 86 -7.96 23.07 6.00
N GLU A 87 -8.83 23.37 6.95
CA GLU A 87 -8.64 24.49 7.89
C GLU A 87 -9.64 24.38 9.04
N ARG A 88 -9.15 24.00 10.23
CA ARG A 88 -9.73 24.48 11.49
C ARG A 88 -8.77 24.29 12.68
N PRO A 89 -8.44 25.38 13.39
CA PRO A 89 -8.24 25.30 14.83
C PRO A 89 -9.16 26.36 15.53
N PRO A 90 -9.05 26.57 16.85
CA PRO A 90 -9.86 25.89 17.87
C PRO A 90 -10.72 26.87 18.69
N GLN A 91 -11.75 26.38 19.41
CA GLN A 91 -12.36 27.02 20.62
C GLN A 91 -13.55 26.18 21.15
N THR A 92 -13.42 25.52 22.31
CA THR A 92 -13.83 25.92 23.69
C THR A 92 -15.26 25.55 24.10
N ALA A 93 -15.32 24.58 25.02
CA ALA A 93 -16.21 24.41 26.19
C ALA A 93 -17.69 24.84 26.16
N THR A 94 -18.58 23.90 26.49
CA THR A 94 -19.48 23.95 27.68
C THR A 94 -20.04 22.57 28.00
N ALA A 95 -20.18 22.31 29.31
CA ALA A 95 -20.73 21.10 29.92
C ALA A 95 -22.25 21.21 30.12
N THR A 96 -22.82 20.22 30.82
CA THR A 96 -24.19 20.06 31.37
C THR A 96 -25.26 19.58 30.39
N ASP A 97 -26.22 18.73 30.75
CA ASP A 97 -26.43 17.77 31.85
C ASP A 97 -27.75 17.04 31.49
N SER A 98 -27.80 15.74 31.78
CA SER A 98 -28.96 14.87 32.05
C SER A 98 -30.34 15.12 31.37
N LYS A 99 -30.92 14.06 30.79
CA LYS A 99 -32.13 13.35 31.29
C LYS A 99 -32.55 12.27 30.26
N GLU A 100 -32.18 11.01 30.45
CA GLU A 100 -32.90 9.95 31.19
C GLU A 100 -33.69 9.01 30.25
N THR A 101 -33.22 7.77 30.21
CA THR A 101 -33.88 6.52 29.77
C THR A 101 -35.07 6.19 30.67
N PRO A 102 -36.12 5.52 30.17
CA PRO A 102 -36.24 4.06 30.42
C PRO A 102 -36.96 3.34 29.25
N ASP A 103 -37.02 2.03 29.05
CA ASP A 103 -36.44 0.81 29.61
C ASP A 103 -36.89 -0.29 28.60
N THR A 104 -35.97 -1.06 28.04
CA THR A 104 -36.23 -2.50 27.80
C THR A 104 -34.92 -3.25 27.92
N ALA A 105 -34.75 -3.89 29.06
CA ALA A 105 -33.64 -4.77 29.38
C ALA A 105 -33.52 -5.96 28.42
N LYS A 106 -32.33 -6.10 27.82
CA LYS A 106 -31.62 -7.40 27.77
C LYS A 106 -30.12 -7.15 27.84
N GLU A 107 -29.55 -7.55 28.97
CA GLU A 107 -28.12 -7.61 29.25
C GLU A 107 -27.34 -8.36 28.16
N GLU A 108 -26.16 -7.86 27.77
CA GLU A 108 -24.91 -8.61 27.80
C GLU A 108 -23.68 -7.70 27.54
N LYS A 109 -22.99 -7.35 28.64
CA LYS A 109 -21.53 -7.26 28.84
C LYS A 109 -20.64 -6.83 27.65
N LYS A 110 -19.78 -5.83 27.89
CA LYS A 110 -18.52 -5.47 27.18
C LYS A 110 -17.91 -6.60 26.33
N ASN A 111 -18.45 -6.83 25.14
CA ASN A 111 -17.93 -7.81 24.19
C ASN A 111 -16.78 -7.16 23.43
N LEU A 112 -15.57 -7.70 23.60
CA LEU A 112 -14.45 -7.48 22.69
C LEU A 112 -14.98 -7.67 21.26
N ASN A 113 -15.10 -6.60 20.47
CA ASN A 113 -15.97 -6.56 19.29
C ASN A 113 -15.55 -7.66 18.27
N PRO A 114 -16.29 -8.78 18.19
CA PRO A 114 -15.86 -9.94 17.40
C PRO A 114 -15.93 -9.66 15.90
N GLU A 115 -16.76 -8.71 15.50
CA GLU A 115 -16.86 -8.18 14.15
C GLU A 115 -15.58 -7.45 13.73
N GLU A 116 -15.07 -6.56 14.57
CA GLU A 116 -13.79 -5.85 14.30
C GLU A 116 -12.63 -6.83 14.21
N LEU A 117 -12.59 -7.85 15.08
CA LEU A 117 -11.55 -8.88 15.05
C LEU A 117 -11.61 -9.70 13.75
N LYS A 118 -12.82 -10.05 13.32
CA LYS A 118 -13.06 -10.74 12.04
C LYS A 118 -12.62 -9.89 10.86
N GLN A 119 -13.00 -8.62 10.81
CA GLN A 119 -12.65 -7.70 9.72
C GLN A 119 -11.14 -7.46 9.65
N ALA A 120 -10.49 -7.18 10.78
CA ALA A 120 -9.05 -7.00 10.85
C ALA A 120 -8.29 -8.25 10.39
N ALA A 121 -8.79 -9.45 10.74
CA ALA A 121 -8.21 -10.70 10.28
C ALA A 121 -8.37 -10.92 8.76
N ILE A 122 -9.53 -10.59 8.20
CA ILE A 122 -9.78 -10.65 6.75
C ILE A 122 -8.84 -9.69 6.01
N GLU A 123 -8.71 -8.45 6.48
CA GLU A 123 -7.85 -7.45 5.87
C GLU A 123 -6.37 -7.88 5.89
N LEU A 124 -5.90 -8.43 7.02
CA LEU A 124 -4.55 -8.96 7.15
C LEU A 124 -4.30 -10.14 6.19
N LEU A 125 -5.25 -11.07 6.08
CA LEU A 125 -5.12 -12.20 5.16
C LEU A 125 -5.09 -11.75 3.69
N ASN A 126 -5.94 -10.81 3.30
CA ASN A 126 -5.92 -10.23 1.96
C ASN A 126 -4.58 -9.56 1.65
N LYS A 127 -4.01 -8.81 2.60
CA LYS A 127 -2.68 -8.21 2.47
C LYS A 127 -1.59 -9.26 2.31
N LYS A 128 -1.65 -10.35 3.10
CA LYS A 128 -0.69 -11.47 3.00
C LYS A 128 -0.80 -12.18 1.64
N ILE A 129 -2.01 -12.44 1.14
CA ILE A 129 -2.24 -13.04 -0.18
C ILE A 129 -1.70 -12.12 -1.29
N ALA A 130 -2.01 -10.82 -1.24
CA ALA A 130 -1.54 -9.87 -2.24
C ALA A 130 0.00 -9.77 -2.25
N ARG A 131 0.64 -9.81 -1.06
CA ARG A 131 2.10 -9.86 -0.97
C ARG A 131 2.63 -11.19 -1.51
N ALA A 132 2.09 -12.32 -1.08
CA ALA A 132 2.52 -13.63 -1.55
C ALA A 132 2.47 -13.72 -3.09
N ARG A 133 1.40 -13.22 -3.71
CA ARG A 133 1.28 -13.10 -5.18
C ARG A 133 2.34 -12.19 -5.80
N LYS A 134 2.62 -11.03 -5.19
CA LYS A 134 3.64 -10.10 -5.70
C LYS A 134 5.07 -10.64 -5.61
N PHE A 135 5.36 -11.44 -4.60
CA PHE A 135 6.70 -11.95 -4.30
C PHE A 135 6.91 -13.41 -4.74
N GLY A 136 5.90 -14.05 -5.35
CA GLY A 136 6.00 -15.43 -5.85
C GLY A 136 5.94 -16.53 -4.78
N ASN A 137 5.39 -16.24 -3.60
CA ASN A 137 5.21 -17.24 -2.53
C ASN A 137 3.87 -17.97 -2.70
N GLU A 138 3.75 -18.77 -3.76
CA GLU A 138 2.48 -19.42 -4.13
C GLU A 138 2.02 -20.47 -3.11
N GLU A 139 2.97 -21.15 -2.47
CA GLU A 139 2.73 -22.13 -1.40
C GLU A 139 1.96 -21.54 -0.21
N ASP A 140 2.15 -20.26 0.08
CA ASP A 140 1.46 -19.57 1.18
C ASP A 140 0.04 -19.14 0.80
N ILE A 141 -0.30 -19.03 -0.49
CA ILE A 141 -1.60 -18.51 -0.92
C ILE A 141 -2.73 -19.48 -0.55
N ALA A 142 -2.55 -20.76 -0.83
CA ALA A 142 -3.56 -21.80 -0.56
C ALA A 142 -4.00 -21.86 0.93
N PRO A 143 -3.09 -21.94 1.92
CA PRO A 143 -3.47 -21.94 3.33
C PRO A 143 -4.06 -20.61 3.80
N LEU A 144 -3.63 -19.47 3.24
CA LEU A 144 -4.21 -18.15 3.54
C LEU A 144 -5.65 -18.03 3.03
N GLU A 145 -5.93 -18.48 1.81
CA GLU A 145 -7.29 -18.51 1.25
C GLU A 145 -8.22 -19.44 2.01
N ALA A 146 -7.73 -20.61 2.46
CA ALA A 146 -8.49 -21.51 3.31
C ALA A 146 -8.84 -20.87 4.66
N SER A 147 -7.87 -20.16 5.26
CA SER A 147 -8.08 -19.40 6.50
C SER A 147 -9.10 -18.29 6.31
N LEU A 148 -9.05 -17.58 5.18
CA LEU A 148 -10.00 -16.52 4.83
C LEU A 148 -11.43 -17.08 4.75
N LYS A 149 -11.62 -18.19 4.03
CA LYS A 149 -12.93 -18.86 3.91
C LYS A 149 -13.46 -19.33 5.27
N ARG A 150 -12.59 -19.90 6.11
CA ARG A 150 -12.95 -20.32 7.48
C ARG A 150 -13.40 -19.13 8.33
N ILE A 151 -12.67 -18.02 8.28
CA ILE A 151 -13.01 -16.81 9.03
C ILE A 151 -14.30 -16.17 8.51
N HIS A 152 -14.56 -16.21 7.21
CA HIS A 152 -15.82 -15.73 6.67
C HIS A 152 -17.01 -16.54 7.21
N LYS A 153 -16.87 -17.86 7.27
CA LYS A 153 -17.93 -18.80 7.70
C LYS A 153 -18.11 -18.87 9.22
N PHE A 154 -17.03 -18.85 9.99
CA PHE A 154 -17.04 -19.13 11.43
C PHE A 154 -16.49 -17.99 12.30
N GLY A 155 -15.93 -16.95 11.69
CA GLY A 155 -15.18 -15.93 12.42
C GLY A 155 -13.84 -16.44 12.93
N ILE A 156 -13.29 -15.74 13.92
CA ILE A 156 -11.97 -15.98 14.49
C ILE A 156 -12.05 -15.91 16.00
N SER A 157 -11.46 -16.91 16.67
CA SER A 157 -11.41 -16.98 18.13
C SER A 157 -10.30 -16.09 18.70
N LEU A 158 -10.54 -15.53 19.89
CA LEU A 158 -9.54 -14.74 20.63
C LEU A 158 -8.24 -15.53 20.89
N ASP A 159 -8.33 -16.85 21.09
CA ASP A 159 -7.17 -17.73 21.30
C ASP A 159 -6.44 -18.15 20.00
N SER A 160 -6.90 -17.71 18.83
CA SER A 160 -6.23 -17.98 17.56
C SER A 160 -4.87 -17.28 17.47
N ALA A 161 -3.93 -17.85 16.72
CA ALA A 161 -2.65 -17.20 16.43
C ALA A 161 -2.86 -15.83 15.75
N LEU A 162 -3.80 -15.75 14.81
CA LEU A 162 -4.15 -14.51 14.12
C LEU A 162 -4.68 -13.42 15.07
N ALA A 163 -5.40 -13.80 16.14
CA ALA A 163 -5.89 -12.84 17.13
C ALA A 163 -4.78 -12.32 18.05
N ARG A 164 -3.74 -13.13 18.30
CA ARG A 164 -2.52 -12.70 19.00
C ARG A 164 -1.72 -11.73 18.14
N ASP A 165 -1.53 -12.05 16.85
CA ASP A 165 -0.83 -11.18 15.89
C ASP A 165 -1.49 -9.80 15.77
N LEU A 166 -2.82 -9.75 15.87
CA LEU A 166 -3.59 -8.51 15.81
C LEU A 166 -3.69 -7.77 17.17
N GLY A 167 -3.07 -8.28 18.23
CA GLY A 167 -3.05 -7.63 19.54
C GLY A 167 -4.36 -7.69 20.32
N PHE A 168 -5.37 -8.44 19.84
CA PHE A 168 -6.66 -8.59 20.54
C PHE A 168 -6.58 -9.48 21.78
N ARG A 169 -5.43 -10.12 22.02
CA ARG A 169 -5.20 -10.94 23.20
C ARG A 169 -3.86 -10.58 23.83
N GLN A 170 -3.88 -10.24 25.12
CA GLN A 170 -2.66 -10.18 25.90
C GLN A 170 -2.05 -11.58 25.95
N GLU A 171 -0.81 -11.71 25.48
CA GLU A 171 -0.08 -12.98 25.56
C GLU A 171 -0.09 -13.45 27.01
N LYS A 172 -0.66 -14.64 27.25
CA LYS A 172 -0.63 -15.23 28.58
C LYS A 172 0.84 -15.53 28.83
N PRO A 173 1.47 -15.03 29.91
CA PRO A 173 2.89 -15.25 30.14
C PRO A 173 3.14 -16.75 30.05
N ARG A 174 4.05 -17.16 29.15
CA ARG A 174 4.49 -18.55 29.07
C ARG A 174 4.97 -18.91 30.46
N GLN A 175 4.19 -19.73 31.17
CA GLN A 175 4.57 -20.27 32.46
C GLN A 175 5.97 -20.87 32.27
N PRO A 176 7.00 -20.44 33.00
CA PRO A 176 8.32 -21.01 32.87
C PRO A 176 8.15 -22.50 33.15
N GLN A 177 8.39 -23.34 32.14
CA GLN A 177 8.40 -24.78 32.36
C GLN A 177 9.46 -25.04 33.42
N GLY A 178 8.99 -25.40 34.61
CA GLY A 178 9.77 -25.32 35.82
C GLY A 178 11.12 -26.01 35.65
N LEU A 179 12.16 -25.38 36.21
CA LEU A 179 13.43 -26.02 36.53
C LEU A 179 13.17 -27.12 37.58
N LYS A 180 12.51 -28.19 37.16
CA LYS A 180 12.54 -29.47 37.86
C LYS A 180 13.87 -30.08 37.44
N ASN A 181 14.95 -29.81 38.18
CA ASN A 181 16.15 -30.64 38.28
C ASN A 181 17.19 -29.94 39.16
N GLY A 182 17.15 -30.23 40.45
CA GLY A 182 18.14 -29.72 41.41
C GLY A 182 18.00 -30.19 42.85
N LYS A 183 17.08 -31.13 43.16
CA LYS A 183 17.15 -31.84 44.44
C LYS A 183 18.23 -32.91 44.34
N LYS A 184 19.46 -32.61 44.74
CA LYS A 184 20.42 -33.64 45.17
C LYS A 184 21.44 -33.09 46.16
N LYS A 185 21.26 -33.56 47.41
CA LYS A 185 22.26 -33.88 48.45
C LYS A 185 23.14 -32.75 49.02
N TRP A 186 22.65 -32.11 50.08
CA TRP A 186 23.54 -31.62 51.14
C TRP A 186 23.88 -32.83 52.01
N ARG A 187 25.08 -33.41 51.83
CA ARG A 187 25.65 -34.35 52.81
C ARG A 187 26.33 -33.53 53.89
N LYS A 188 25.85 -33.72 55.13
CA LYS A 188 26.46 -33.26 56.37
C LYS A 188 27.42 -34.34 56.87
#